data_AF-A0A0L0FW46-F1
#
_entry.id   AF-A0A0L0FW46-F1
#
_cell.length_a   1.000
_cell.length_b   1.000
_cell.length_c   1.000
_cell.angle_alpha   90.00
_cell.angle_beta   90.00
_cell.angle_gamma   90.00
#
_symmetry.space_group_name_H-M   'P 1'
#
loop_
_entity.id
_entity.type
_entity.pdbx_description
1 polymer ?
#
loop_
_entity_poly.entity_id
_entity_poly.type
_entity_poly.pdbx_seq_one_letter_code
_entity_poly.pdbx_strand_id
1 'polypeptide(L)'
;MIVNCMYWEEKYARILTTAQMKELADSGRSRLLALADITADPGGSIQFMSDCTTIDDPFYIYNPTTGKQHKDMTKEGVLIMSVDNLPAELPMEASSHFGSQLLPYIQYYLSGQLETKYKYIEQLRETNRQRLRHVVLFGSGMVAGPVVDYLLGLRDVRITIAANQLAEATALVRGRDHVSLVDFNVSECDEGTLNDLVGVLYARTRLLF
;
A
#
# COMPACT_ATOMS: atom_id res chain seq x y z
N MET A 1 -21.44 11.03 -26.48
CA MET A 1 -20.30 10.56 -25.68
C MET A 1 -20.83 10.14 -24.33
N ILE A 2 -20.33 9.03 -23.77
CA ILE A 2 -20.59 8.60 -22.39
C ILE A 2 -19.32 8.85 -21.58
N VAL A 3 -19.46 9.39 -20.38
CA VAL A 3 -18.40 9.42 -19.36
C VAL A 3 -18.89 8.58 -18.18
N ASN A 4 -18.32 7.41 -17.98
CA ASN A 4 -18.69 6.53 -16.88
C ASN A 4 -17.78 6.78 -15.67
N CYS A 5 -18.38 7.12 -14.54
CA CYS A 5 -17.70 7.28 -13.25
C CYS A 5 -18.44 6.52 -12.14
N MET A 6 -19.29 5.56 -12.49
CA MET A 6 -20.10 4.85 -11.50
C MET A 6 -19.36 3.66 -10.93
N TYR A 7 -19.41 3.48 -9.61
CA TYR A 7 -19.05 2.19 -9.03
C TYR A 7 -20.06 1.12 -9.46
N TRP A 8 -19.58 -0.06 -9.83
CA TRP A 8 -20.40 -1.18 -10.29
C TRP A 8 -19.91 -2.52 -9.71
N GLU A 9 -20.84 -3.45 -9.51
CA GLU A 9 -20.59 -4.84 -9.10
C GLU A 9 -21.52 -5.77 -9.88
N GLU A 10 -21.15 -7.05 -10.00
CA GLU A 10 -21.87 -8.05 -10.82
C GLU A 10 -23.35 -8.23 -10.44
N LYS A 11 -23.71 -8.01 -9.17
CA LYS A 11 -25.09 -8.07 -8.70
C LYS A 11 -25.99 -6.98 -9.29
N TYR A 12 -25.41 -5.92 -9.86
CA TYR A 12 -26.14 -4.80 -10.45
C TYR A 12 -26.21 -4.93 -11.98
N ALA A 13 -27.30 -4.42 -12.56
CA ALA A 13 -27.45 -4.37 -14.01
C ALA A 13 -26.32 -3.53 -14.65
N ARG A 14 -25.85 -3.98 -15.82
CA ARG A 14 -24.88 -3.22 -16.64
C ARG A 14 -25.58 -2.01 -17.26
N ILE A 15 -24.85 -0.91 -17.42
CA ILE A 15 -25.33 0.28 -18.16
C ILE A 15 -25.58 -0.10 -19.62
N LEU A 16 -24.62 -0.83 -20.23
CA LEU A 16 -24.71 -1.24 -21.61
C LEU A 16 -24.01 -2.58 -21.83
N THR A 17 -24.79 -3.57 -22.25
CA THR A 17 -24.27 -4.90 -22.63
C THR A 17 -23.74 -4.90 -24.06
N THR A 18 -22.88 -5.84 -24.39
CA THR A 18 -22.36 -6.04 -25.76
C THR A 18 -23.50 -6.30 -26.74
N ALA A 19 -24.51 -7.07 -26.32
CA ALA A 19 -25.69 -7.38 -27.13
C ALA A 19 -26.54 -6.13 -27.41
N GLN A 20 -26.81 -5.31 -26.39
CA GLN A 20 -27.55 -4.05 -26.55
C GLN A 20 -26.80 -3.08 -27.47
N MET A 21 -25.48 -2.95 -27.30
CA MET A 21 -24.68 -2.06 -28.14
C MET A 21 -24.71 -2.52 -29.61
N LYS A 22 -24.61 -3.83 -29.86
CA LYS A 22 -24.72 -4.40 -31.20
C LYS A 22 -26.11 -4.14 -31.81
N GLU A 23 -27.18 -4.37 -31.06
CA GLU A 23 -28.55 -4.12 -31.54
C GLU A 23 -28.77 -2.65 -31.93
N LEU A 24 -28.28 -1.71 -31.10
CA LEU A 24 -28.36 -0.28 -31.38
C LEU A 24 -27.57 0.10 -32.64
N ALA A 25 -26.40 -0.50 -32.86
CA ALA A 25 -25.60 -0.27 -34.06
C ALA A 25 -26.27 -0.84 -35.32
N ASP A 26 -26.67 -2.11 -35.29
CA ASP A 26 -27.29 -2.79 -36.44
C ASP A 26 -28.62 -2.14 -36.85
N SER A 27 -29.37 -1.60 -35.89
CA SER A 27 -30.62 -0.87 -36.16
C SER A 27 -30.42 0.59 -36.59
N GLY A 28 -29.17 1.06 -36.72
CA GLY A 28 -28.86 2.45 -37.06
C GLY A 28 -29.28 3.48 -36.00
N ARG A 29 -29.61 3.03 -34.78
CA ARG A 29 -30.06 3.87 -33.66
C ARG A 29 -28.92 4.36 -32.78
N SER A 30 -27.73 3.77 -32.89
CA SER A 30 -26.57 4.21 -32.13
C SER A 30 -25.97 5.49 -32.73
N ARG A 31 -25.86 6.53 -31.91
CA ARG A 31 -25.08 7.75 -32.19
C ARG A 31 -23.89 7.88 -31.23
N LEU A 32 -23.50 6.78 -30.58
CA LEU A 32 -22.43 6.77 -29.60
C LEU A 32 -21.07 6.85 -30.32
N LEU A 33 -20.41 7.99 -30.20
CA LEU A 33 -19.11 8.23 -30.82
C LEU A 33 -17.93 7.88 -29.90
N ALA A 34 -18.10 8.06 -28.60
CA ALA A 34 -17.03 7.89 -27.63
C ALA A 34 -17.54 7.46 -26.26
N LEU A 35 -16.75 6.64 -25.58
CA LEU A 35 -16.85 6.22 -24.19
C LEU A 35 -15.54 6.60 -23.48
N ALA A 36 -15.65 7.40 -22.43
CA ALA A 36 -14.61 7.59 -21.44
C ALA A 36 -15.04 6.86 -20.17
N ASP A 37 -14.42 5.73 -19.87
CA ASP A 37 -14.73 4.94 -18.68
C ASP A 37 -13.66 5.15 -17.61
N ILE A 38 -13.96 5.99 -16.63
CA ILE A 38 -13.05 6.38 -15.54
C ILE A 38 -12.87 5.24 -14.53
N THR A 39 -13.82 4.31 -14.48
CA THR A 39 -13.72 3.16 -13.56
C THR A 39 -12.71 2.14 -14.07
N ALA A 40 -12.52 2.10 -15.40
CA ALA A 40 -11.59 1.20 -16.09
C ALA A 40 -11.74 -0.26 -15.62
N ASP A 41 -12.99 -0.74 -15.51
CA ASP A 41 -13.31 -2.14 -15.19
C ASP A 41 -13.56 -2.99 -16.46
N PRO A 42 -12.62 -3.84 -16.90
CA PRO A 42 -12.81 -4.71 -18.06
C PRO A 42 -14.04 -5.61 -17.91
N GLY A 43 -14.94 -5.54 -18.89
CA GLY A 43 -16.20 -6.29 -18.85
C GLY A 43 -17.07 -5.89 -17.67
N GLY A 44 -16.96 -4.65 -17.17
CA GLY A 44 -17.72 -4.09 -16.06
C GLY A 44 -19.07 -3.49 -16.48
N SER A 45 -19.45 -2.35 -15.90
CA SER A 45 -20.75 -1.69 -16.14
C SER A 45 -21.03 -1.45 -17.65
N ILE A 46 -19.99 -1.26 -18.46
CA ILE A 46 -20.02 -1.23 -19.92
C ILE A 46 -19.32 -2.49 -20.45
N GLN A 47 -20.10 -3.51 -20.84
CA GLN A 47 -19.58 -4.86 -21.06
C GLN A 47 -18.57 -4.99 -22.20
N PHE A 48 -18.69 -4.17 -23.24
CA PHE A 48 -17.81 -4.24 -24.42
C PHE A 48 -16.49 -3.48 -24.24
N MET A 49 -16.31 -2.77 -23.12
CA MET A 49 -14.99 -2.27 -22.73
C MET A 49 -14.21 -3.46 -22.19
N SER A 50 -13.34 -4.06 -23.01
CA SER A 50 -12.66 -5.32 -22.71
C SER A 50 -11.28 -5.16 -22.08
N ASP A 51 -10.68 -3.98 -22.18
CA ASP A 51 -9.30 -3.73 -21.78
C ASP A 51 -9.17 -2.30 -21.24
N CYS A 52 -8.25 -2.12 -20.29
CA CYS A 52 -7.82 -0.79 -19.85
C CYS A 52 -6.81 -0.23 -20.84
N THR A 53 -6.93 1.06 -21.14
CA THR A 53 -5.91 1.81 -21.91
C THR A 53 -4.83 2.35 -20.98
N THR A 54 -3.67 2.71 -21.54
CA THR A 54 -2.61 3.36 -20.76
C THR A 54 -2.52 4.84 -21.08
N ILE A 55 -1.79 5.60 -20.28
CA ILE A 55 -1.50 7.02 -20.56
C ILE A 55 -0.81 7.20 -21.93
N ASP A 56 0.13 6.32 -22.26
CA ASP A 56 0.89 6.37 -23.52
C ASP A 56 0.04 5.98 -24.75
N ASP A 57 -1.01 5.16 -24.54
CA ASP A 57 -1.90 4.65 -25.57
C ASP A 57 -3.36 4.71 -25.08
N PRO A 58 -3.93 5.92 -24.95
CA PRO A 58 -5.16 6.16 -24.18
C PRO A 58 -6.44 5.81 -24.92
N PHE A 59 -6.34 5.39 -26.19
CA PHE A 59 -7.49 5.24 -27.06
C PHE A 59 -7.44 3.98 -27.93
N TYR A 60 -8.59 3.34 -28.08
CA TYR A 60 -8.85 2.39 -29.15
C TYR A 60 -10.27 2.56 -29.70
N ILE A 61 -10.54 2.01 -30.88
CA ILE A 61 -11.88 1.97 -31.47
C ILE A 61 -12.48 0.58 -31.25
N TYR A 62 -13.70 0.53 -30.73
CA TYR A 62 -14.52 -0.67 -30.65
C TYR A 62 -15.59 -0.65 -31.75
N ASN A 63 -15.62 -1.66 -32.62
CA ASN A 63 -16.65 -1.80 -33.64
C ASN A 63 -17.78 -2.70 -33.13
N PRO A 64 -18.99 -2.18 -32.88
CA PRO A 64 -20.09 -2.92 -32.26
C PRO A 64 -20.70 -4.01 -33.16
N THR A 65 -20.62 -3.84 -34.48
CA THR A 65 -21.15 -4.83 -35.44
C THR A 65 -20.29 -6.08 -35.50
N THR A 66 -18.96 -5.92 -35.48
CA THR A 66 -17.99 -7.02 -35.53
C THR A 66 -17.54 -7.52 -34.15
N GLY A 67 -17.74 -6.72 -33.10
CA GLY A 67 -17.27 -6.99 -31.75
C GLY A 67 -15.75 -6.89 -31.59
N LYS A 68 -15.04 -6.26 -32.53
CA LYS A 68 -13.57 -6.17 -32.53
C LYS A 68 -13.08 -4.78 -32.16
N GLN A 69 -11.90 -4.74 -31.55
CA GLN A 69 -11.16 -3.50 -31.28
C GLN A 69 -9.97 -3.32 -32.22
N HIS A 70 -9.62 -2.07 -32.52
CA HIS A 70 -8.44 -1.70 -33.30
C HIS A 70 -7.96 -0.28 -33.00
N LYS A 71 -6.72 0.05 -33.39
CA LYS A 71 -6.11 1.38 -33.20
C LYS A 71 -6.28 2.36 -34.36
N ASP A 72 -6.86 1.92 -35.46
CA ASP A 72 -7.10 2.79 -36.61
C ASP A 72 -8.24 3.77 -36.32
N MET A 73 -7.88 5.01 -35.95
CA MET A 73 -8.80 6.08 -35.55
C MET A 73 -9.66 6.62 -36.70
N THR A 74 -9.39 6.21 -37.94
CA THR A 74 -10.14 6.64 -39.13
C THR A 74 -11.33 5.72 -39.45
N LYS A 75 -11.36 4.53 -38.85
CA LYS A 75 -12.40 3.52 -39.08
C LYS A 75 -13.59 3.72 -38.15
N GLU A 76 -14.75 3.26 -38.61
CA GLU A 76 -16.00 3.35 -37.86
C GLU A 76 -16.00 2.50 -36.58
N GLY A 77 -16.48 3.11 -35.50
CA GLY A 77 -16.70 2.46 -34.22
C GLY A 77 -16.87 3.49 -33.09
N VAL A 78 -16.89 2.99 -31.86
CA VAL A 78 -16.91 3.80 -30.64
C VAL A 78 -15.47 4.00 -30.18
N LEU A 79 -15.04 5.24 -30.03
CA LEU A 79 -13.78 5.58 -29.39
C LEU A 79 -13.84 5.26 -27.90
N ILE A 80 -12.96 4.41 -27.40
CA ILE A 80 -12.89 4.01 -26.00
C ILE A 80 -11.64 4.59 -25.36
N MET A 81 -11.80 5.16 -24.17
CA MET A 81 -10.74 5.56 -23.24
C MET A 81 -11.06 4.94 -21.88
N SER A 82 -10.13 4.20 -21.30
CA SER A 82 -10.28 3.47 -20.03
C SER A 82 -8.97 3.43 -19.25
N VAL A 83 -8.38 4.60 -18.98
CA VAL A 83 -7.11 4.74 -18.25
C VAL A 83 -7.36 4.55 -16.75
N ASP A 84 -6.73 3.53 -16.16
CA ASP A 84 -6.94 3.09 -14.77
C ASP A 84 -6.29 4.00 -13.72
N ASN A 85 -5.23 4.70 -14.09
CA ASN A 85 -4.47 5.61 -13.23
C ASN A 85 -4.66 7.08 -13.60
N LEU A 86 -5.82 7.45 -14.15
CA LEU A 86 -6.10 8.80 -14.64
C LEU A 86 -5.80 9.96 -13.66
N PRO A 87 -5.92 9.83 -12.32
CA PRO A 87 -5.47 10.88 -11.40
C PRO A 87 -4.00 11.28 -11.56
N ALA A 88 -3.15 10.40 -12.11
CA ALA A 88 -1.76 10.70 -12.43
C ALA A 88 -1.59 11.80 -13.50
N GLU A 89 -2.62 12.03 -14.34
CA GLU A 89 -2.64 13.12 -15.32
C GLU A 89 -2.88 14.50 -14.69
N LEU A 90 -3.31 14.53 -13.42
CA LEU A 90 -3.44 15.75 -12.60
C LEU A 90 -2.61 15.58 -11.32
N PRO A 91 -1.27 15.41 -11.44
CA PRO A 91 -0.44 14.89 -10.34
C PRO A 91 -0.39 15.86 -9.16
N MET A 92 -0.46 17.17 -9.42
CA MET A 92 -0.46 18.20 -8.37
C MET A 92 -1.76 18.17 -7.57
N GLU A 93 -2.90 18.16 -8.25
CA GLU A 93 -4.23 18.11 -7.64
C GLU A 93 -4.45 16.79 -6.91
N ALA A 94 -4.08 15.66 -7.51
CA ALA A 94 -4.19 14.34 -6.91
C ALA A 94 -3.34 14.25 -5.63
N SER A 95 -2.09 14.70 -5.67
CA SER A 95 -1.20 14.71 -4.50
C SER A 95 -1.70 15.65 -3.41
N SER A 96 -2.17 16.85 -3.78
CA SER A 96 -2.73 17.81 -2.82
C SER A 96 -3.99 17.25 -2.17
N HIS A 97 -4.89 16.64 -2.94
CA HIS A 97 -6.11 16.03 -2.42
C HIS A 97 -5.79 14.85 -1.51
N PHE A 98 -4.98 13.90 -1.96
CA PHE A 98 -4.55 12.74 -1.17
C PHE A 98 -3.86 13.18 0.13
N GLY A 99 -2.93 14.13 0.05
CA GLY A 99 -2.24 14.70 1.21
C GLY A 99 -3.21 15.34 2.20
N SER A 100 -4.21 16.09 1.73
CA SER A 100 -5.23 16.71 2.60
C SER A 100 -6.04 15.69 3.41
N GLN A 101 -6.28 14.51 2.84
CA GLN A 101 -6.99 13.42 3.52
C GLN A 101 -6.06 12.62 4.44
N LEU A 102 -4.81 12.42 4.06
CA LEU A 102 -3.85 11.59 4.82
C LEU A 102 -3.22 12.33 6.00
N LEU A 103 -2.89 13.62 5.86
CA LEU A 103 -2.17 14.40 6.88
C LEU A 103 -2.85 14.42 8.26
N PRO A 104 -4.20 14.52 8.39
CA PRO A 104 -4.86 14.42 9.68
C PRO A 104 -4.57 13.12 10.43
N TYR A 105 -4.50 11.99 9.72
CA TYR A 105 -4.16 10.71 10.33
C TYR A 105 -2.69 10.68 10.76
N ILE A 106 -1.78 11.19 9.94
CA ILE A 106 -0.37 11.30 10.31
C ILE A 106 -0.22 12.16 11.56
N GLN A 107 -0.88 13.31 11.63
CA GLN A 107 -0.87 14.19 12.80
C GLN A 107 -1.44 13.50 14.05
N TYR A 108 -2.54 12.75 13.89
CA TYR A 108 -3.13 11.95 14.96
C TYR A 108 -2.17 10.88 15.49
N TYR A 109 -1.48 10.16 14.63
CA TYR A 109 -0.51 9.15 15.07
C TYR A 109 0.74 9.79 15.69
N LEU A 110 1.20 10.93 15.16
CA LEU A 110 2.34 11.67 15.71
C LEU A 110 2.03 12.30 17.07
N SER A 111 0.77 12.57 17.40
CA SER A 111 0.41 13.10 18.73
C SER A 111 0.60 12.06 19.84
N GLY A 112 0.90 10.80 19.50
CA GLY A 112 1.08 9.71 20.46
C GLY A 112 -0.20 9.35 21.22
N GLN A 113 -1.35 9.86 20.77
CA GLN A 113 -2.64 9.60 21.40
C GLN A 113 -3.13 8.22 20.98
N LEU A 114 -3.52 7.44 21.98
CA LEU A 114 -4.11 6.13 21.76
C LEU A 114 -5.63 6.29 21.60
N GLU A 115 -6.21 5.56 20.65
CA GLU A 115 -7.67 5.42 20.58
C GLU A 115 -8.22 4.87 21.90
N THR A 116 -9.47 5.17 22.21
CA THR A 116 -10.12 4.78 23.48
C THR A 116 -9.93 3.30 23.81
N LYS A 117 -10.06 2.40 22.83
CA LYS A 117 -9.86 0.95 23.01
C LYS A 117 -8.43 0.55 23.37
N TYR A 118 -7.44 1.42 23.12
CA TYR A 118 -6.03 1.20 23.38
C TYR A 118 -5.48 2.02 24.56
N LYS A 119 -6.27 2.90 25.19
CA LYS A 119 -5.81 3.72 26.32
C LYS A 119 -5.27 2.92 27.52
N TYR A 120 -5.69 1.66 27.69
CA TYR A 120 -5.12 0.76 28.71
C TYR A 120 -3.60 0.57 28.56
N ILE A 121 -3.03 0.78 27.37
CA ILE A 121 -1.58 0.73 27.15
C ILE A 121 -0.86 1.80 27.97
N GLU A 122 -1.47 2.95 28.26
CA GLU A 122 -0.87 3.96 29.14
C GLU A 122 -0.67 3.41 30.56
N GLN A 123 -1.70 2.73 31.10
CA GLN A 123 -1.63 2.07 32.41
C GLN A 123 -0.59 0.95 32.42
N LEU A 124 -0.51 0.15 31.34
CA LEU A 124 0.54 -0.86 31.18
C LEU A 124 1.93 -0.24 31.11
N ARG A 125 2.09 0.89 30.41
CA ARG A 125 3.36 1.62 30.31
C ARG A 125 3.80 2.17 31.66
N GLU A 126 2.86 2.69 32.47
CA GLU A 126 3.14 3.14 33.83
C GLU A 126 3.54 2.00 34.76
N THR A 127 2.79 0.90 34.73
CA THR A 127 3.08 -0.29 35.53
C THR A 127 4.46 -0.85 35.21
N ASN A 128 4.85 -0.83 33.93
CA ASN A 128 6.14 -1.36 33.48
C ASN A 128 7.27 -0.31 33.44
N ARG A 129 7.02 0.94 33.82
CA ARG A 129 7.99 2.06 33.70
C ARG A 129 9.26 1.87 34.53
N GLN A 130 9.21 1.01 35.55
CA GLN A 130 10.34 0.68 36.41
C GLN A 130 11.22 -0.46 35.88
N ARG A 131 10.81 -1.14 34.79
CA ARG A 131 11.56 -2.26 34.22
C ARG A 131 12.43 -1.75 33.07
N LEU A 132 13.73 -2.01 33.14
CA LEU A 132 14.60 -1.89 31.97
C LEU A 132 14.04 -2.77 30.85
N ARG A 133 13.70 -2.14 29.72
CA ARG A 133 13.12 -2.81 28.57
C ARG A 133 14.25 -3.27 27.66
N HIS A 134 14.23 -4.53 27.27
CA HIS A 134 15.15 -5.04 26.27
C HIS A 134 14.40 -5.11 24.94
N VAL A 135 14.98 -4.52 23.88
CA VAL A 135 14.46 -4.59 22.51
C VAL A 135 15.47 -5.35 21.66
N VAL A 136 15.00 -6.32 20.87
CA VAL A 136 15.82 -7.02 19.87
C VAL A 136 15.37 -6.54 18.50
N LEU A 137 16.31 -6.05 17.69
CA LEU A 137 16.10 -5.55 16.33
C LEU A 137 16.71 -6.53 15.34
N PHE A 138 15.87 -7.29 14.65
CA PHE A 138 16.29 -8.14 13.54
C PHE A 138 16.37 -7.32 12.24
N GLY A 139 17.44 -7.51 11.45
CA GLY A 139 17.55 -6.97 10.09
C GLY A 139 17.80 -5.45 10.01
N SER A 140 18.41 -4.84 11.02
CA SER A 140 18.57 -3.37 11.10
C SER A 140 19.79 -2.78 10.39
N GLY A 141 20.52 -3.55 9.56
CA GLY A 141 21.74 -3.08 8.89
C GLY A 141 21.55 -1.94 7.88
N MET A 142 20.42 -1.91 7.14
CA MET A 142 20.26 -0.98 6.00
C MET A 142 19.10 0.04 6.11
N VAL A 143 18.06 -0.22 6.92
CA VAL A 143 16.79 0.54 6.82
C VAL A 143 16.35 1.19 8.14
N ALA A 144 16.88 0.75 9.28
CA ALA A 144 16.32 1.07 10.59
C ALA A 144 17.03 2.20 11.34
N GLY A 145 17.91 2.98 10.70
CA GLY A 145 18.68 4.06 11.35
C GLY A 145 17.84 4.98 12.26
N PRO A 146 16.72 5.56 11.78
CA PRO A 146 15.86 6.40 12.62
C PRO A 146 15.24 5.68 13.83
N VAL A 147 14.92 4.39 13.70
CA VAL A 147 14.37 3.58 14.81
C VAL A 147 15.44 3.28 15.84
N VAL A 148 16.65 2.94 15.39
CA VAL A 148 17.82 2.74 16.25
C VAL A 148 18.13 4.02 17.02
N ASP A 149 18.17 5.17 16.35
CA ASP A 149 18.40 6.48 16.98
C ASP A 149 17.33 6.84 18.01
N TYR A 150 16.05 6.61 17.70
CA TYR A 150 14.95 6.85 18.62
C TYR A 150 15.07 5.98 19.88
N LEU A 151 15.28 4.67 19.72
CA LEU A 151 15.40 3.74 20.83
C LEU A 151 16.62 4.02 21.70
N LEU A 152 17.74 4.42 21.09
CA LEU A 152 18.95 4.85 21.78
C LEU A 152 18.78 6.15 22.57
N GLY A 153 17.80 6.98 22.22
CA GLY A 153 17.42 8.15 22.99
C GLY A 153 16.70 7.81 24.31
N LEU A 154 16.24 6.57 24.50
CA LEU A 154 15.48 6.15 25.67
C LEU A 154 16.41 5.58 26.75
N ARG A 155 16.45 6.22 27.92
CA ARG A 155 17.35 5.85 29.04
C ARG A 155 17.02 4.51 29.70
N ASP A 156 15.82 3.99 29.49
CA ASP A 156 15.29 2.77 30.08
C ASP A 156 15.27 1.58 29.09
N VAL A 157 15.92 1.71 27.93
CA VAL A 157 15.94 0.71 26.87
C VAL A 157 17.35 0.20 26.62
N ARG A 158 17.51 -1.12 26.58
CA ARG A 158 18.69 -1.81 26.06
C ARG A 158 18.35 -2.43 24.71
N ILE A 159 19.25 -2.33 23.74
CA ILE A 159 19.00 -2.82 22.38
C ILE A 159 19.97 -3.96 22.06
N THR A 160 19.48 -5.04 21.46
CA THR A 160 20.29 -6.01 20.74
C THR A 160 19.97 -5.92 19.26
N ILE A 161 20.95 -5.65 18.40
CA ILE A 161 20.79 -5.65 16.94
C ILE A 161 21.33 -6.96 16.40
N ALA A 162 20.45 -7.76 15.81
CA ALA A 162 20.77 -8.99 15.10
C ALA A 162 20.79 -8.70 13.60
N ALA A 163 21.97 -8.76 12.96
CA ALA A 163 22.15 -8.45 11.55
C ALA A 163 23.20 -9.33 10.90
N ASN A 164 23.03 -9.66 9.63
CA ASN A 164 23.98 -10.43 8.82
C ASN A 164 25.12 -9.56 8.27
N GLN A 165 25.05 -8.24 8.45
CA GLN A 165 26.03 -7.27 7.98
C GLN A 165 26.52 -6.40 9.14
N LEU A 166 27.36 -6.99 9.99
CA LEU A 166 27.80 -6.41 11.27
C LEU A 166 28.52 -5.07 11.13
N ALA A 167 29.24 -4.85 10.02
CA ALA A 167 29.96 -3.61 9.75
C ALA A 167 29.02 -2.40 9.65
N GLU A 168 27.87 -2.56 9.01
CA GLU A 168 26.86 -1.50 8.87
C GLU A 168 26.11 -1.27 10.17
N ALA A 169 25.71 -2.35 10.85
CA ALA A 169 25.13 -2.26 12.19
C ALA A 169 26.07 -1.54 13.16
N THR A 170 27.38 -1.81 13.07
CA THR A 170 28.40 -1.10 13.85
C THR A 170 28.45 0.38 13.51
N ALA A 171 28.39 0.75 12.22
CA ALA A 171 28.37 2.15 11.79
C ALA A 171 27.16 2.91 12.34
N LEU A 172 25.98 2.29 12.35
CA LEU A 172 24.73 2.86 12.87
C LEU A 172 24.76 3.16 14.37
N VAL A 173 25.56 2.44 15.15
CA VAL A 173 25.59 2.58 16.62
C VAL A 173 26.90 3.16 17.16
N ARG A 174 27.78 3.68 16.28
CA ARG A 174 29.07 4.27 16.71
C ARG A 174 28.84 5.37 17.76
N GLY A 175 29.54 5.24 18.89
CA GLY A 175 29.49 6.23 19.98
C GLY A 175 28.23 6.18 20.83
N ARG A 176 27.45 5.10 20.76
CA ARG A 176 26.22 4.90 21.53
C ARG A 176 26.42 3.79 22.55
N ASP A 177 26.10 4.07 23.81
CA ASP A 177 26.16 3.09 24.88
C ASP A 177 24.85 2.25 24.92
N HIS A 178 24.88 1.10 25.60
CA HIS A 178 23.70 0.24 25.85
C HIS A 178 23.15 -0.54 24.64
N VAL A 179 23.96 -0.77 23.60
CA VAL A 179 23.66 -1.64 22.45
C VAL A 179 24.57 -2.88 22.43
N SER A 180 23.99 -4.03 22.12
CA SER A 180 24.69 -5.26 21.77
C SER A 180 24.48 -5.57 20.29
N LEU A 181 25.54 -5.93 19.57
CA LEU A 181 25.44 -6.40 18.19
C LEU A 181 25.62 -7.92 18.17
N VAL A 182 24.79 -8.60 17.38
CA VAL A 182 24.84 -10.04 17.18
C VAL A 182 24.87 -10.31 15.68
N ASP A 183 25.84 -11.11 15.24
CA ASP A 183 25.86 -11.62 13.89
C ASP A 183 24.73 -12.63 13.72
N PHE A 184 23.83 -12.35 12.77
CA PHE A 184 22.61 -13.12 12.59
C PHE A 184 22.24 -13.20 11.12
N ASN A 185 22.34 -14.40 10.56
CA ASN A 185 21.92 -14.71 9.21
C ASN A 185 20.70 -15.65 9.24
N VAL A 186 19.54 -15.15 8.82
CA VAL A 186 18.28 -15.92 8.82
C VAL A 186 18.37 -17.19 7.97
N SER A 187 19.21 -17.20 6.93
CA SER A 187 19.40 -18.36 6.04
C SER A 187 20.27 -19.46 6.66
N GLU A 188 21.01 -19.14 7.72
CA GLU A 188 21.96 -20.04 8.39
C GLU A 188 21.58 -20.27 9.88
N CYS A 189 20.50 -19.65 10.34
CA CYS A 189 20.08 -19.67 11.74
C CYS A 189 19.43 -21.00 12.11
N ASP A 190 19.88 -21.59 13.22
CA ASP A 190 19.17 -22.68 13.89
C ASP A 190 18.12 -22.14 14.89
N GLU A 191 17.14 -22.98 15.25
CA GLU A 191 16.09 -22.60 16.23
C GLU A 191 16.68 -22.23 17.60
N GLY A 192 17.83 -22.78 17.98
CA GLY A 192 18.49 -22.50 19.26
C GLY A 192 18.98 -21.06 19.36
N THR A 193 19.66 -20.58 18.33
CA THR A 193 20.19 -19.21 18.22
C THR A 193 19.05 -18.19 18.23
N LEU A 194 17.96 -18.48 17.54
CA LEU A 194 16.76 -17.63 17.56
C LEU A 194 16.10 -17.62 18.94
N ASN A 195 15.98 -18.79 19.58
CA ASN A 195 15.43 -18.93 20.92
C ASN A 195 16.27 -18.20 21.97
N ASP A 196 17.60 -18.21 21.84
CA ASP A 196 18.49 -17.45 22.73
C ASP A 196 18.30 -15.95 22.55
N LEU A 197 18.24 -15.47 21.30
CA LEU A 197 18.02 -14.05 20.99
C LEU A 197 16.66 -13.55 21.51
N VAL A 198 15.61 -14.33 21.31
CA VAL A 198 14.27 -14.01 21.83
C VAL A 198 14.22 -14.20 23.35
N GLY A 199 14.92 -15.20 23.90
CA GLY A 199 14.98 -15.53 25.32
C GLY A 199 15.55 -14.41 26.19
N VAL A 200 16.44 -13.59 25.63
CA VAL A 200 16.95 -12.36 26.27
C VAL A 200 15.83 -11.38 26.65
N LEU A 201 14.70 -11.37 25.92
CA LEU A 201 13.52 -10.57 26.27
C LEU A 201 12.81 -11.06 27.55
N TYR A 202 12.98 -12.34 27.89
CA TYR A 202 12.26 -13.01 28.99
C TYR A 202 13.13 -13.21 30.25
N ALA A 203 14.45 -13.22 30.09
CA ALA A 203 15.42 -13.66 31.11
C ALA A 203 15.41 -12.88 32.44
N ARG A 204 14.80 -11.69 32.53
CA ARG A 204 14.73 -10.90 33.78
C ARG A 204 13.42 -11.01 34.58
N THR A 205 12.48 -11.85 34.16
CA THR A 205 11.20 -12.02 34.87
C THR A 205 11.25 -13.10 35.97
N ARG A 206 12.42 -13.70 36.24
CA ARG A 206 12.59 -14.89 37.10
C ARG A 206 13.27 -14.65 38.46
N LEU A 207 13.20 -13.44 39.03
CA LEU A 207 13.75 -13.15 40.37
C LEU A 207 12.68 -12.73 41.41
N LEU A 208 11.40 -13.04 41.17
CA LEU A 208 10.34 -12.90 42.15
C LEU A 208 9.40 -14.11 42.10
N PHE A 209 9.91 -15.27 42.49
CA PHE A 209 9.17 -16.33 43.17
C PHE A 209 10.14 -17.05 44.12
#